data_AF-A0A529HEM6-F1
#
_entry.id   AF-A0A529HEM6-F1
#
_cell.length_a   1.000
_cell.length_b   1.000
_cell.length_c   1.000
_cell.angle_alpha   90.00
_cell.angle_beta   90.00
_cell.angle_gamma   90.00
#
_symmetry.space_group_name_H-M   'P 1'
#
loop_
_entity.id
_entity.type
_entity.pdbx_description
1 polymer ?
#
loop_
_entity_poly.entity_id
_entity_poly.type
_entity_poly.pdbx_seq_one_letter_code
_entity_poly.pdbx_strand_id
1 'polypeptide(L)'
;MPAETGKLVEERYYQAGATWEDDTHRSLRRSRTLAWLISGIASVVAGLSLLTLVLILPLKQFEPYVIEVDKTTGYLEVARALKPGDLSQNEAVTAANLVRYIRARETYDAREIKQNYDLAQL
;
A
#
# COMPACT_ATOMS: atom_id res chain seq x y z
N MET A 1 24.89 -76.31 24.47
CA MET A 1 25.47 -75.25 23.63
C MET A 1 24.88 -73.87 23.99
N PRO A 2 25.31 -73.21 25.09
CA PRO A 2 24.81 -71.88 25.50
C PRO A 2 25.72 -70.70 25.13
N ALA A 3 26.94 -70.94 24.65
CA ALA A 3 27.93 -69.89 24.41
C ALA A 3 27.72 -69.10 23.09
N GLU A 4 27.09 -69.72 22.08
CA GLU A 4 26.81 -69.05 20.80
C GLU A 4 25.69 -68.01 20.91
N THR A 5 24.66 -68.29 21.72
CA THR A 5 23.54 -67.36 21.95
C THR A 5 23.98 -66.07 22.62
N GLY A 6 24.96 -66.12 23.55
CA GLY A 6 25.50 -64.92 24.21
C GLY A 6 26.20 -63.97 23.23
N LYS A 7 27.05 -64.51 22.35
CA LYS A 7 27.76 -63.70 21.33
C LYS A 7 26.82 -63.02 20.35
N LEU A 8 25.76 -63.72 19.94
CA LEU A 8 24.74 -63.17 19.03
C LEU A 8 23.97 -62.01 19.68
N VAL A 9 23.72 -62.07 20.99
CA VAL A 9 23.04 -60.99 21.72
C VAL A 9 23.94 -59.76 21.86
N GLU A 10 25.23 -59.95 22.18
CA GLU A 10 26.20 -58.85 22.25
C GLU A 10 26.34 -58.15 20.89
N GLU A 11 26.51 -58.90 19.81
CA GLU A 11 26.68 -58.33 18.48
C GLU A 11 25.44 -57.56 18.01
N ARG A 12 24.23 -58.08 18.29
CA ARG A 12 22.98 -57.35 18.01
C ARG A 12 22.85 -56.08 18.83
N TYR A 13 23.28 -56.09 20.09
CA TYR A 13 23.23 -54.90 20.94
C TYR A 13 24.14 -53.78 20.40
N TYR A 14 25.39 -54.10 20.05
CA TYR A 14 26.31 -53.11 19.48
C TYR A 14 25.85 -52.61 18.09
N GLN A 15 25.31 -53.48 17.25
CA GLN A 15 24.73 -53.07 15.96
C GLN A 15 23.48 -52.19 16.12
N ALA A 16 22.62 -52.49 17.08
CA ALA A 16 21.46 -51.67 17.41
C ALA A 16 21.87 -50.30 17.94
N GLY A 17 22.89 -50.23 18.80
CA GLY A 17 23.45 -48.97 19.29
C GLY A 17 23.99 -48.09 18.17
N ALA A 18 24.80 -48.67 17.26
CA ALA A 18 25.33 -47.95 16.11
C ALA A 18 24.22 -47.43 15.17
N THR A 19 23.18 -48.24 14.94
CA THR A 19 22.04 -47.85 14.11
C THR A 19 21.22 -46.72 14.75
N TRP A 20 21.05 -46.76 16.07
CA TRP A 20 20.32 -45.74 16.82
C TRP A 20 21.04 -44.38 16.81
N GLU A 21 22.36 -44.37 16.94
CA GLU A 21 23.16 -43.14 16.83
C GLU A 21 23.04 -42.53 15.44
N ASP A 22 23.17 -43.35 14.39
CA ASP A 22 23.05 -42.92 12.99
C ASP A 22 21.67 -42.35 12.67
N ASP A 23 20.60 -42.99 13.15
CA ASP A 23 19.23 -42.51 12.92
C ASP A 23 18.93 -41.23 13.71
N THR A 24 19.45 -41.11 14.94
CA THR A 24 19.35 -39.89 15.75
C THR A 24 20.08 -38.73 15.07
N HIS A 25 21.30 -38.93 14.59
CA HIS A 25 22.04 -37.89 13.87
C HIS A 25 21.37 -37.51 12.54
N ARG A 26 20.80 -38.47 11.82
CA ARG A 26 20.10 -38.23 10.55
C ARG A 26 18.79 -37.47 10.76
N SER A 27 18.01 -37.82 11.78
CA SER A 27 16.75 -37.14 12.11
C SER A 27 16.98 -35.69 12.54
N LEU A 28 18.01 -35.43 13.36
CA LEU A 28 18.39 -34.07 13.80
C LEU A 28 18.83 -33.17 12.63
N ARG A 29 19.58 -33.70 11.66
CA ARG A 29 19.99 -32.94 10.47
C ARG A 29 18.77 -32.57 9.62
N ARG A 30 17.87 -33.52 9.38
CA ARG A 30 16.63 -33.30 8.62
C ARG A 30 15.73 -32.27 9.30
N SER A 31 15.53 -32.39 10.62
CA SER A 31 14.70 -31.44 11.37
C SER A 31 15.28 -30.04 11.35
N ARG A 32 16.61 -29.89 11.44
CA ARG A 32 17.29 -28.60 11.34
C ARG A 32 17.04 -27.96 9.96
N THR A 33 17.22 -28.71 8.87
CA THR A 33 16.98 -28.18 7.52
C THR A 33 15.52 -27.76 7.32
N LEU A 34 14.56 -28.58 7.78
CA LEU A 34 13.14 -28.23 7.72
C LEU A 34 12.81 -27.00 8.58
N ALA A 35 13.38 -26.90 9.78
CA ALA A 35 13.19 -25.75 10.65
C ALA A 35 13.70 -24.45 10.00
N TRP A 36 14.87 -24.49 9.35
CA TRP A 36 15.40 -23.33 8.61
C TRP A 36 14.55 -22.99 7.38
N LEU A 37 14.05 -23.99 6.66
CA LEU A 37 13.14 -23.76 5.52
C LEU A 37 11.86 -23.05 5.99
N ILE A 38 11.21 -23.59 7.03
CA ILE A 38 9.97 -23.03 7.58
C ILE A 38 10.21 -21.63 8.13
N SER A 39 11.31 -21.42 8.86
CA SER A 39 11.68 -20.10 9.37
C SER A 39 11.92 -19.10 8.24
N GLY A 40 12.58 -19.51 7.15
CA GLY A 40 12.78 -18.68 5.96
C GLY A 40 11.46 -18.29 5.31
N ILE A 41 10.58 -19.26 5.06
CA ILE A 41 9.24 -19.02 4.49
C ILE A 41 8.44 -18.07 5.40
N ALA A 42 8.40 -18.33 6.71
CA ALA A 42 7.68 -17.50 7.67
C ALA A 42 8.22 -16.05 7.68
N SER A 43 9.54 -15.87 7.59
CA SER A 43 10.17 -14.55 7.53
C SER A 43 9.79 -13.79 6.26
N VAL A 44 9.75 -14.47 5.11
CA VAL A 44 9.32 -13.89 3.84
C VAL A 44 7.84 -13.47 3.91
N VAL A 45 6.97 -14.33 4.42
CA VAL A 45 5.54 -14.02 4.58
C VAL A 45 5.35 -12.81 5.50
N ALA A 46 6.01 -12.78 6.66
CA ALA A 46 5.95 -11.64 7.58
C ALA A 46 6.42 -10.34 6.91
N GLY A 47 7.53 -10.38 6.16
CA GLY A 47 8.05 -9.24 5.41
C GLY A 47 7.05 -8.72 4.36
N LEU A 48 6.44 -9.62 3.59
CA LEU A 48 5.43 -9.26 2.59
C LEU A 48 4.17 -8.67 3.24
N SER A 49 3.74 -9.19 4.39
CA SER A 49 2.61 -8.63 5.14
C SER A 49 2.89 -7.20 5.59
N LEU A 50 4.07 -6.92 6.15
CA LEU A 50 4.46 -5.58 6.56
C LEU A 50 4.57 -4.63 5.36
N LEU A 51 5.18 -5.08 4.26
CA LEU A 51 5.27 -4.30 3.03
C LEU A 51 3.89 -3.91 2.50
N THR A 52 2.96 -4.87 2.50
CA THR A 52 1.57 -4.62 2.10
C THR A 52 0.91 -3.57 2.99
N LEU A 53 1.10 -3.63 4.32
CA LEU A 53 0.57 -2.61 5.24
C LEU A 53 1.12 -1.22 4.92
N VAL A 54 2.42 -1.09 4.65
CA VAL A 54 3.05 0.18 4.29
C VAL A 54 2.50 0.72 2.97
N LEU A 55 2.27 -0.15 1.98
CA LEU A 55 1.70 0.26 0.69
C LEU A 55 0.23 0.66 0.80
N ILE A 56 -0.54 0.00 1.67
CA ILE A 56 -1.97 0.31 1.88
C ILE A 56 -2.15 1.55 2.74
N LEU A 57 -1.26 1.83 3.69
CA LEU A 57 -1.34 3.01 4.54
C LEU A 57 -1.18 4.27 3.68
N PRO A 58 -2.26 5.02 3.40
CA PRO A 58 -2.10 6.31 2.75
C PRO A 58 -1.40 7.21 3.77
N LEU A 59 -0.17 7.67 3.47
CA LEU A 59 0.44 8.75 4.23
C LEU A 59 -0.55 9.90 4.18
N LYS A 60 -1.12 10.23 5.36
CA LYS A 60 -2.13 11.27 5.58
C LYS A 60 -2.06 12.36 4.51
N GLN A 61 -3.04 12.41 3.62
CA GLN A 61 -3.28 13.62 2.84
C GLN A 61 -3.89 14.63 3.81
N PHE A 62 -3.07 15.61 4.20
CA PHE A 62 -3.56 16.78 4.91
C PHE A 62 -4.33 17.60 3.89
N GLU A 63 -5.66 17.59 3.98
CA GLU A 63 -6.50 18.59 3.31
C GLU A 63 -6.62 19.79 4.25
N PRO A 64 -5.87 20.90 4.03
CA PRO A 64 -6.05 22.10 4.81
C PRO A 64 -7.39 22.75 4.42
N TYR A 65 -8.35 22.72 5.34
CA TYR A 65 -9.56 23.51 5.25
C TYR A 65 -9.25 24.93 5.74
N VAL A 66 -9.12 25.88 4.83
CA VAL A 66 -9.04 27.30 5.18
C VAL A 66 -10.48 27.82 5.28
N ILE A 67 -10.92 28.11 6.51
CA ILE A 67 -12.23 28.69 6.78
C ILE A 67 -12.03 30.20 6.93
N GLU A 68 -12.45 30.98 5.94
CA GLU A 68 -12.54 32.43 6.08
C GLU A 68 -13.94 32.80 6.57
N VAL A 69 -14.00 33.55 7.68
CA VAL A 69 -15.25 34.02 8.28
C VAL A 69 -15.41 35.49 7.94
N ASP A 70 -16.45 35.83 7.17
CA ASP A 70 -16.88 37.21 6.97
C ASP A 70 -17.49 37.74 8.29
N LYS A 71 -16.78 38.70 8.90
CA LYS A 71 -17.10 39.28 10.20
C LYS A 71 -18.34 40.18 10.20
N THR A 72 -18.85 40.56 9.03
CA THR A 72 -19.99 41.48 8.91
C THR A 72 -21.34 40.79 8.72
N THR A 73 -21.37 39.60 8.13
CA THR A 73 -22.61 38.89 7.80
C THR A 73 -22.76 37.55 8.50
N GLY A 74 -21.68 36.99 9.06
CA GLY A 74 -21.69 35.68 9.73
C GLY A 74 -21.92 34.51 8.78
N TYR A 75 -21.83 34.73 7.47
CA TYR A 75 -22.03 33.69 6.47
C TYR A 75 -20.76 32.84 6.34
N LEU A 76 -20.90 31.53 6.54
CA LEU A 76 -19.82 30.54 6.38
C LEU A 76 -19.81 30.07 4.92
N GLU A 77 -18.97 30.69 4.10
CA GLU A 77 -18.68 30.15 2.77
C GLU A 77 -17.55 29.12 2.91
N VAL A 78 -17.89 27.84 2.81
CA VAL A 78 -16.90 26.77 2.74
C VAL A 78 -16.21 26.91 1.39
N ALA A 79 -15.11 27.65 1.35
CA ALA A 79 -14.21 27.71 0.22
C ALA A 79 -13.77 26.26 -0.05
N ARG A 80 -14.41 25.64 -1.04
CA ARG A 80 -14.07 24.30 -1.50
C ARG A 80 -12.63 24.41 -1.96
N ALA A 81 -11.70 23.86 -1.18
CA ALA A 81 -10.29 23.89 -1.51
C ALA A 81 -10.17 23.48 -2.98
N LEU A 82 -9.57 24.35 -3.80
CA LEU A 82 -9.23 24.04 -5.17
C LEU A 82 -8.52 22.69 -5.09
N LYS A 83 -9.17 21.61 -5.55
CA LYS A 83 -8.49 20.32 -5.65
C LYS A 83 -7.22 20.64 -6.44
N PRO A 84 -6.02 20.36 -5.91
CA PRO A 84 -4.87 20.21 -6.77
C PRO A 84 -5.13 18.92 -7.54
N GLY A 85 -6.04 18.99 -8.52
CA GLY A 85 -6.11 17.99 -9.57
C GLY A 85 -4.84 18.10 -10.40
N ASP A 86 -4.58 17.07 -11.20
CA ASP A 86 -3.40 16.95 -12.08
C ASP A 86 -3.21 18.09 -13.10
N LEU A 87 -4.03 19.14 -13.04
CA LEU A 87 -3.96 20.34 -13.86
C LEU A 87 -3.00 21.33 -13.22
N SER A 88 -1.96 21.71 -13.97
CA SER A 88 -1.14 22.88 -13.65
C SER A 88 -2.04 24.10 -13.38
N GLN A 89 -1.65 24.98 -12.46
CA GLN A 89 -2.41 26.21 -12.15
C GLN A 89 -2.77 27.01 -13.42
N ASN A 90 -1.86 27.02 -14.40
CA ASN A 90 -2.08 27.66 -15.69
C ASN A 90 -3.18 26.98 -16.52
N GLU A 91 -3.29 25.66 -16.45
CA GLU A 91 -4.28 24.88 -17.19
C GLU A 91 -5.69 25.09 -16.64
N ALA A 92 -5.83 25.16 -15.32
CA ALA A 92 -7.11 25.49 -14.67
C ALA A 92 -7.60 26.91 -15.05
N VAL A 93 -6.70 27.90 -15.04
CA VAL A 93 -7.02 29.28 -15.47
C VAL A 93 -7.38 29.31 -16.96
N THR A 94 -6.64 28.57 -17.79
CA THR A 94 -6.92 28.48 -19.24
C THR A 94 -8.29 27.86 -19.50
N ALA A 95 -8.61 26.73 -18.86
CA ALA A 95 -9.90 26.07 -19.00
C ALA A 95 -11.07 26.95 -18.53
N ALA A 96 -10.92 27.63 -17.39
CA ALA A 96 -11.93 28.56 -16.90
C ALA A 96 -12.17 29.74 -17.86
N ASN A 97 -11.10 30.31 -18.42
CA ASN A 97 -11.21 31.39 -19.41
C ASN A 97 -11.83 30.92 -20.72
N LEU A 98 -11.51 29.70 -21.18
CA LEU A 98 -12.11 29.11 -22.37
C LEU A 98 -13.63 28.94 -22.20
N VAL A 99 -14.08 28.39 -21.07
CA VAL A 99 -15.51 28.24 -20.77
C VAL A 99 -16.22 29.60 -20.71
N ARG A 100 -15.59 30.61 -20.10
CA ARG A 100 -16.12 31.98 -20.06
C ARG A 100 -16.28 32.56 -21.47
N TYR A 101 -15.28 32.41 -22.33
CA TYR A 101 -15.32 32.90 -23.71
C TYR A 101 -16.43 32.22 -24.53
N ILE A 102 -16.51 30.88 -24.47
CA ILE A 102 -17.53 30.10 -25.19
C ILE A 102 -18.93 30.53 -24.73
N ARG A 103 -19.16 30.63 -23.42
CA ARG A 103 -20.45 31.09 -22.89
C ARG A 103 -20.81 32.48 -23.38
N ALA A 104 -19.87 33.42 -23.35
CA ALA A 104 -20.11 34.79 -23.83
C ALA A 104 -20.44 34.85 -25.32
N ARG A 105 -19.95 33.90 -26.12
CA ARG A 105 -20.19 33.84 -27.57
C ARG A 105 -21.46 33.08 -27.96
N GLU A 106 -21.76 31.99 -27.25
CA GLU A 106 -22.85 31.07 -27.58
C GLU A 106 -24.17 31.41 -26.86
N THR A 107 -24.10 32.13 -25.75
CA THR A 107 -25.28 32.51 -24.97
C THR A 107 -25.79 33.89 -25.40
N TYR A 108 -27.09 33.99 -25.66
CA TYR A 108 -27.76 35.27 -25.93
C TYR A 108 -28.72 35.62 -24.79
N ASP A 109 -28.38 36.66 -24.03
CA ASP A 109 -29.28 37.31 -23.07
C ASP A 109 -29.28 38.82 -23.39
N ALA A 110 -30.47 39.37 -23.63
CA ALA A 110 -30.67 40.79 -23.95
C ALA A 110 -30.17 41.74 -22.85
N ARG A 111 -30.12 41.29 -21.59
CA ARG A 111 -29.66 42.09 -20.44
C ARG A 111 -28.15 42.03 -20.26
N GLU A 112 -27.49 40.97 -20.75
CA GLU A 112 -26.05 40.75 -20.60
C GLU A 112 -25.25 41.01 -21.89
N ILE A 113 -25.91 41.35 -23.00
CA ILE A 113 -25.29 41.56 -24.33
C ILE A 113 -24.05 42.43 -24.29
N LYS A 114 -24.09 43.56 -23.56
CA LYS A 114 -22.95 44.47 -23.49
C LYS A 114 -21.77 43.83 -22.76
N GLN A 115 -22.05 43.14 -21.65
CA GLN A 115 -21.02 42.47 -20.84
C GLN A 115 -20.42 41.27 -21.58
N ASN A 116 -21.24 40.47 -22.27
CA ASN A 116 -20.77 39.33 -23.05
C ASN A 116 -19.94 39.77 -24.26
N TYR A 117 -20.34 40.86 -24.93
CA TYR A 117 -19.52 41.48 -25.97
C TYR A 117 -18.19 41.99 -25.42
N ASP A 118 -18.22 42.68 -24.27
CA ASP A 118 -17.03 43.21 -23.63
C ASP A 118 -16.05 42.12 -23.16
N LEU A 119 -16.56 40.95 -22.80
CA LEU A 119 -15.77 39.78 -22.42
C LEU A 119 -15.19 39.02 -23.62
N ALA A 120 -15.86 39.03 -24.78
CA ALA A 120 -15.42 38.30 -25.97
C ALA A 120 -14.45 39.08 -26.87
N GLN A 121 -14.25 40.39 -26.62
CA GLN A 121 -13.35 41.27 -27.37
C GLN A 121 -11.93 41.38 -26.78
N LEU A 122 -11.72 40.89 -25.55
CA LEU A 122 -10.42 40.83 -24.86
C LEU A 122 -9.62 39.61 -25.31
#